data_AF-A0A2T7LUF4-F1
#
_entry.id   AF-A0A2T7LUF4-F1
#
_cell.length_a   1.000
_cell.length_b   1.000
_cell.length_c   1.000
_cell.angle_alpha   90.00
_cell.angle_beta   90.00
_cell.angle_gamma   90.00
#
_symmetry.space_group_name_H-M   'P 1'
#
loop_
_entity.id
_entity.type
_entity.pdbx_description
1 polymer ?
#
loop_
_entity_poly.entity_id
_entity_poly.type
_entity_poly.pdbx_seq_one_letter_code
_entity_poly.pdbx_strand_id
1 'polypeptide(L)'
;MTDTTPAPAPLPATVEDDHHGDIRVELVGEQRETLVVSGEGIPRVVLTRAPGAEVDDHILIGTRDPRLLTLTVDGRDATIKPGKGKLRRRSYRVDVRCAGTAYRLVPDSIPSSRLTRNGKHIGDFSSVGGDRRVIAEWRDGTVVEPADAAIGYALAAAFGTGGQPMWMMAIETVSEFLP
;
A
#
# COMPACT_ATOMS: atom_id res chain seq x y z
N MET A 1 24.69 -22.96 3.92
CA MET A 1 23.59 -22.24 4.58
C MET A 1 22.67 -21.75 3.48
N THR A 2 21.61 -22.50 3.18
CA THR A 2 20.59 -22.09 2.21
C THR A 2 19.70 -21.06 2.88
N ASP A 3 19.90 -19.80 2.54
CA ASP A 3 18.96 -18.73 2.85
C ASP A 3 17.64 -19.04 2.11
N THR A 4 16.73 -19.70 2.83
CA THR A 4 15.37 -19.95 2.34
C THR A 4 14.56 -18.74 2.75
N THR A 5 14.71 -17.65 2.01
CA THR A 5 13.72 -16.57 2.05
C THR A 5 12.37 -17.21 1.72
N PRO A 6 11.36 -17.19 2.61
CA PRO A 6 10.07 -17.76 2.31
C PRO A 6 9.49 -17.05 1.07
N ALA A 7 8.90 -17.82 0.16
CA ALA A 7 8.13 -17.26 -0.93
C ALA A 7 7.07 -16.31 -0.36
N PRO A 8 6.78 -15.17 -1.02
CA PRO A 8 5.83 -14.21 -0.49
C PRO A 8 4.49 -14.89 -0.22
N ALA A 9 3.91 -14.62 0.94
CA ALA A 9 2.63 -15.19 1.31
C ALA A 9 1.59 -14.84 0.22
N PRO A 10 0.87 -15.83 -0.33
CA PRO A 10 -0.16 -15.55 -1.31
C PRO A 10 -1.27 -14.73 -0.66
N LEU A 11 -1.81 -13.74 -1.38
CA LEU A 11 -3.05 -13.10 -0.95
C LEU A 11 -4.18 -14.14 -0.94
N PRO A 12 -5.06 -14.13 0.07
CA PRO A 12 -5.26 -13.07 1.07
C PRO A 12 -4.22 -13.06 2.21
N ALA A 13 -3.85 -11.87 2.68
CA ALA A 13 -2.98 -11.67 3.85
C ALA A 13 -3.79 -11.07 5.00
N THR A 14 -3.69 -11.65 6.19
CA THR A 14 -4.26 -11.12 7.43
C THR A 14 -3.15 -10.59 8.32
N VAL A 15 -3.36 -9.41 8.89
CA VAL A 15 -2.47 -8.77 9.85
C VAL A 15 -3.29 -8.27 11.02
N GLU A 16 -2.78 -8.51 12.22
CA GLU A 16 -3.34 -7.95 13.45
C GLU A 16 -2.83 -6.51 13.59
N ASP A 17 -3.76 -5.58 13.73
CA ASP A 17 -3.50 -4.17 14.00
C ASP A 17 -3.80 -3.85 15.47
N ASP A 18 -2.86 -3.15 16.12
CA ASP A 18 -2.93 -2.86 17.56
C ASP A 18 -4.18 -2.04 17.98
N HIS A 19 -4.79 -1.31 17.05
CA HIS A 19 -5.95 -0.46 17.31
C HIS A 19 -7.28 -1.04 16.80
N HIS A 20 -7.21 -1.85 15.74
CA HIS A 20 -8.40 -2.27 14.98
C HIS A 20 -8.55 -3.79 14.79
N GLY A 21 -7.66 -4.59 15.37
CA GLY A 21 -7.70 -6.04 15.31
C GLY A 21 -7.33 -6.59 13.93
N ASP A 22 -7.94 -7.70 13.54
CA ASP A 22 -7.60 -8.37 12.27
C ASP A 22 -8.01 -7.53 11.06
N ILE A 23 -7.02 -7.20 10.24
CA ILE A 23 -7.16 -6.54 8.95
C ILE A 23 -6.75 -7.52 7.85
N ARG A 24 -7.68 -7.77 6.95
CA ARG A 24 -7.51 -8.65 5.79
C ARG A 24 -7.35 -7.83 4.53
N VAL A 25 -6.31 -8.14 3.77
CA VAL A 25 -6.03 -7.58 2.45
C VAL A 25 -6.13 -8.70 1.41
N GLU A 26 -6.93 -8.48 0.37
CA GLU A 26 -7.16 -9.46 -0.69
C GLU A 26 -7.02 -8.81 -2.07
N LEU A 27 -6.60 -9.59 -3.05
CA LEU A 27 -6.62 -9.20 -4.45
C LEU A 27 -7.50 -10.20 -5.19
N VAL A 28 -8.63 -9.72 -5.68
CA VAL A 28 -9.72 -10.50 -6.26
C VAL A 28 -9.95 -10.10 -7.72
N GLY A 29 -10.68 -10.96 -8.44
CA GLY A 29 -10.86 -10.86 -9.90
C GLY A 29 -9.88 -11.76 -10.64
N GLU A 30 -10.26 -12.17 -11.86
CA GLU A 30 -9.46 -13.10 -12.67
C GLU A 30 -8.09 -12.52 -13.03
N GLN A 31 -8.03 -11.19 -13.21
CA GLN A 31 -6.83 -10.44 -13.55
C GLN A 31 -6.26 -9.71 -12.33
N ARG A 32 -6.70 -10.09 -11.12
CA ARG A 32 -6.26 -9.49 -9.86
C ARG A 32 -6.42 -7.97 -9.88
N GLU A 33 -7.55 -7.51 -10.42
CA GLU A 33 -7.82 -6.10 -10.69
C GLU A 33 -8.50 -5.38 -9.53
N THR A 34 -8.95 -6.08 -8.49
CA THR A 34 -9.64 -5.47 -7.35
C THR A 34 -8.92 -5.79 -6.04
N LEU A 35 -8.41 -4.78 -5.37
CA LEU A 35 -7.87 -4.89 -4.02
C LEU A 35 -8.96 -4.56 -3.00
N VAL A 36 -9.11 -5.44 -2.00
CA VAL A 36 -10.08 -5.32 -0.92
C VAL A 36 -9.35 -5.27 0.41
N VAL A 37 -9.69 -4.28 1.23
CA VAL A 37 -9.32 -4.25 2.64
C VAL A 37 -10.58 -4.34 3.48
N SER A 38 -10.58 -5.23 4.48
CA SER A 38 -11.70 -5.44 5.38
C SER A 38 -11.24 -5.96 6.74
N GLY A 39 -12.01 -5.66 7.77
CA GLY A 39 -11.84 -6.15 9.13
C GLY A 39 -13.10 -5.82 9.93
N GLU A 40 -13.29 -6.43 11.10
CA GLU A 40 -14.48 -6.18 11.92
C GLU A 40 -14.54 -4.73 12.42
N GLY A 41 -13.38 -4.15 12.74
CA GLY A 41 -13.25 -2.80 13.29
C GLY A 41 -13.02 -1.67 12.27
N ILE A 42 -13.08 -1.93 10.96
CA ILE A 42 -12.75 -0.96 9.91
C ILE A 42 -13.77 -0.93 8.77
N PRO A 43 -13.96 0.22 8.10
CA PRO A 43 -14.77 0.27 6.89
C PRO A 43 -14.14 -0.56 5.77
N ARG A 44 -14.97 -1.16 4.92
CA ARG A 44 -14.49 -1.91 3.76
C ARG A 44 -13.97 -0.94 2.71
N VAL A 45 -12.74 -1.15 2.26
CA VAL A 45 -12.14 -0.39 1.16
C VAL A 45 -12.02 -1.27 -0.07
N VAL A 46 -12.48 -0.77 -1.21
CA VAL A 46 -12.34 -1.44 -2.51
C VAL A 46 -11.64 -0.51 -3.49
N LEU A 47 -10.47 -0.93 -3.96
CA LEU A 47 -9.71 -0.27 -5.00
C LEU A 47 -9.73 -1.14 -6.26
N THR A 48 -10.25 -0.63 -7.37
CA THR A 48 -10.37 -1.39 -8.61
C THR A 48 -9.58 -0.73 -9.73
N ARG A 49 -8.83 -1.54 -10.48
CA ARG A 49 -8.22 -1.20 -11.76
C ARG A 49 -9.23 -1.44 -12.88
N ALA A 50 -9.32 -0.49 -13.82
CA ALA A 50 -10.15 -0.63 -15.00
C ALA A 50 -9.77 -1.90 -15.82
N PRO A 51 -10.76 -2.61 -16.40
CA PRO A 51 -10.50 -3.81 -17.19
C PRO A 51 -9.67 -3.47 -18.44
N GLY A 52 -8.78 -4.39 -18.84
CA GLY A 52 -7.92 -4.23 -20.03
C GLY A 52 -6.80 -3.19 -19.89
N ALA A 53 -6.64 -2.57 -18.72
CA ALA A 53 -5.49 -1.73 -18.43
C ALA A 53 -4.18 -2.53 -18.50
N GLU A 54 -3.13 -1.93 -19.06
CA GLU A 54 -1.77 -2.47 -19.00
C GLU A 54 -1.34 -2.64 -17.53
N VAL A 55 -0.73 -3.79 -17.23
CA VAL A 55 -0.33 -4.18 -15.88
C VAL A 55 1.18 -4.01 -15.73
N ASP A 56 1.56 -3.21 -14.75
CA ASP A 56 2.92 -3.13 -14.22
C ASP A 56 3.06 -4.10 -13.05
N ASP A 57 3.81 -5.18 -13.26
CA ASP A 57 4.01 -6.27 -12.28
C ASP A 57 4.70 -5.83 -10.98
N HIS A 58 5.29 -4.63 -10.95
CA HIS A 58 5.89 -4.04 -9.75
C HIS A 58 4.88 -3.30 -8.86
N ILE A 59 3.65 -3.11 -9.31
CA ILE A 59 2.57 -2.47 -8.54
C ILE A 59 1.51 -3.53 -8.28
N LEU A 60 1.10 -3.72 -7.01
CA LEU A 60 0.17 -4.81 -6.68
C LEU A 60 -1.18 -4.66 -7.37
N ILE A 61 -1.73 -3.44 -7.41
CA ILE A 61 -2.95 -3.13 -8.18
C ILE A 61 -2.70 -3.01 -9.69
N GLY A 62 -1.44 -3.11 -10.13
CA GLY A 62 -1.00 -3.13 -11.53
C GLY A 62 -0.88 -1.78 -12.22
N THR A 63 -1.35 -0.67 -11.63
CA THR A 63 -1.17 0.65 -12.27
C THR A 63 -1.12 1.78 -11.25
N ARG A 64 -0.46 2.88 -11.65
CA ARG A 64 -0.47 4.17 -10.93
C ARG A 64 -1.24 5.25 -11.70
N ASP A 65 -1.85 4.94 -12.85
CA ASP A 65 -2.66 5.93 -13.57
C ASP A 65 -3.98 6.16 -12.82
N PRO A 66 -4.21 7.34 -12.23
CA PRO A 66 -5.43 7.62 -11.48
C PRO A 66 -6.70 7.52 -12.32
N ARG A 67 -6.60 7.63 -13.65
CA ARG A 67 -7.76 7.53 -14.55
C ARG A 67 -8.26 6.10 -14.71
N LEU A 68 -7.42 5.12 -14.36
CA LEU A 68 -7.72 3.70 -14.44
C LEU A 68 -8.06 3.11 -13.07
N LEU A 69 -8.24 3.96 -12.05
CA LEU A 69 -8.46 3.53 -10.67
C LEU A 69 -9.75 4.13 -10.11
N THR A 70 -10.54 3.29 -9.46
CA THR A 70 -11.69 3.69 -8.64
C THR A 70 -11.48 3.23 -7.21
N LEU A 71 -11.85 4.07 -6.23
CA LEU A 71 -11.72 3.77 -4.82
C LEU A 71 -13.08 4.01 -4.13
N THR A 72 -13.53 3.03 -3.36
CA THR A 72 -14.69 3.19 -2.48
C THR A 72 -14.35 2.84 -1.03
N VAL A 73 -14.97 3.55 -0.09
CA VAL A 73 -14.88 3.30 1.35
C VAL A 73 -16.30 3.14 1.88
N ASP A 74 -16.65 1.95 2.35
CA ASP A 74 -18.03 1.53 2.65
C ASP A 74 -19.01 1.84 1.51
N GLY A 75 -18.58 1.56 0.27
CA GLY A 75 -19.38 1.80 -0.93
C GLY A 75 -19.55 3.28 -1.30
N ARG A 76 -18.93 4.22 -0.57
CA ARG A 76 -18.90 5.64 -0.95
C ARG A 76 -17.67 5.95 -1.77
N ASP A 77 -17.85 6.71 -2.84
CA ASP A 77 -16.74 7.10 -3.72
C ASP A 77 -15.70 7.95 -2.97
N ALA A 78 -14.44 7.60 -3.19
CA ALA A 78 -13.28 8.36 -2.76
C ALA A 78 -12.38 8.63 -3.98
N THR A 79 -11.74 9.81 -4.00
CA THR A 79 -10.80 10.12 -5.07
C THR A 79 -9.41 9.62 -4.69
N ILE A 80 -8.70 8.99 -5.64
CA ILE A 80 -7.31 8.55 -5.47
C ILE A 80 -6.42 9.17 -6.56
N LYS A 81 -5.22 9.62 -6.16
CA LYS A 81 -4.24 10.24 -7.05
C LYS A 81 -2.83 9.74 -6.69
N PRO A 82 -2.41 8.59 -7.26
CA PRO A 82 -1.03 8.16 -7.16
C PRO A 82 -0.12 9.15 -7.89
N GLY A 83 1.02 9.47 -7.29
CA GLY A 83 2.08 10.23 -7.92
C GLY A 83 2.76 9.42 -9.02
N LYS A 84 3.41 10.12 -9.97
CA LYS A 84 3.98 9.50 -11.18
C LYS A 84 5.09 8.47 -10.93
N GLY A 85 5.78 8.50 -9.79
CA GLY A 85 6.83 7.52 -9.44
C GLY A 85 8.07 7.50 -10.33
N LYS A 86 8.48 8.64 -10.93
CA LYS A 86 9.54 8.67 -11.97
C LYS A 86 10.82 9.45 -11.62
N LEU A 87 10.98 9.99 -10.40
CA LEU A 87 12.09 10.93 -10.15
C LEU A 87 12.70 10.85 -8.75
N ARG A 88 11.91 11.20 -7.73
CA ARG A 88 12.35 11.26 -6.33
C ARG A 88 11.44 10.37 -5.51
N ARG A 89 11.90 9.84 -4.38
CA ARG A 89 11.08 9.03 -3.44
C ARG A 89 9.68 9.64 -3.21
N ARG A 90 9.60 10.95 -2.97
CA ARG A 90 8.33 11.68 -2.77
C ARG A 90 7.38 11.70 -3.99
N SER A 91 7.84 11.34 -5.18
CA SER A 91 7.00 11.19 -6.38
C SER A 91 6.16 9.91 -6.37
N TYR A 92 6.45 8.98 -5.46
CA TYR A 92 5.66 7.77 -5.20
C TYR A 92 4.52 8.00 -4.22
N ARG A 93 4.32 9.24 -3.71
CA ARG A 93 3.20 9.56 -2.83
C ARG A 93 1.86 9.15 -3.45
N VAL A 94 0.88 8.83 -2.62
CA VAL A 94 -0.49 8.57 -3.04
C VAL A 94 -1.42 9.43 -2.21
N ASP A 95 -2.21 10.25 -2.89
CA ASP A 95 -3.17 11.17 -2.27
C ASP A 95 -4.58 10.56 -2.37
N VAL A 96 -5.33 10.53 -1.27
CA VAL A 96 -6.75 10.13 -1.24
C VAL A 96 -7.59 11.24 -0.62
N ARG A 97 -8.82 11.41 -1.12
CA ARG A 97 -9.85 12.18 -0.42
C ARG A 97 -11.10 11.32 -0.26
N CYS A 98 -11.57 11.22 0.97
CA CYS A 98 -12.75 10.46 1.35
C CYS A 98 -13.55 11.28 2.36
N ALA A 99 -14.84 11.53 2.09
CA ALA A 99 -15.75 12.25 3.00
C ALA A 99 -15.19 13.58 3.58
N GLY A 100 -14.43 14.34 2.77
CA GLY A 100 -13.82 15.61 3.19
C GLY A 100 -12.45 15.47 3.87
N THR A 101 -12.04 14.27 4.28
CA THR A 101 -10.73 13.98 4.86
C THR A 101 -9.70 13.72 3.77
N ALA A 102 -8.55 14.38 3.87
CA ALA A 102 -7.42 14.20 2.97
C ALA A 102 -6.37 13.27 3.57
N TYR A 103 -6.07 12.18 2.87
CA TYR A 103 -5.03 11.23 3.22
C TYR A 103 -3.86 11.35 2.26
N ARG A 104 -2.65 11.16 2.76
CA ARG A 104 -1.45 11.02 1.94
C ARG A 104 -0.54 9.96 2.53
N LEU A 105 -0.26 8.95 1.72
CA LEU A 105 0.84 8.02 1.94
C LEU A 105 2.06 8.54 1.18
N VAL A 106 3.19 8.73 1.84
CA VAL A 106 4.42 9.19 1.21
C VAL A 106 5.60 8.36 1.69
N PRO A 107 6.43 7.81 0.79
CA PRO A 107 7.59 7.08 1.26
C PRO A 107 8.59 8.02 1.93
N ASP A 108 9.02 7.64 3.12
CA ASP A 108 9.93 8.41 3.94
C ASP A 108 11.27 7.69 4.17
N SER A 109 11.30 6.36 4.23
CA SER A 109 12.52 5.54 4.23
C SER A 109 12.54 4.48 3.10
N ILE A 110 13.46 3.52 3.19
CA ILE A 110 13.56 2.38 2.25
C ILE A 110 12.39 1.41 2.49
N PRO A 111 12.13 0.91 3.72
CA PRO A 111 11.00 0.00 3.95
C PRO A 111 9.68 0.70 4.32
N SER A 112 9.70 2.00 4.66
CA SER A 112 8.54 2.66 5.27
C SER A 112 7.90 3.76 4.43
N SER A 113 6.62 3.97 4.67
CA SER A 113 5.85 5.09 4.16
C SER A 113 4.99 5.70 5.23
N ARG A 114 5.02 7.03 5.29
CA ARG A 114 4.29 7.83 6.24
C ARG A 114 2.87 8.07 5.77
N LEU A 115 1.90 7.81 6.63
CA LEU A 115 0.51 8.20 6.45
C LEU A 115 0.23 9.53 7.17
N THR A 116 -0.38 10.45 6.45
CA THR A 116 -0.89 11.70 7.00
C THR A 116 -2.39 11.84 6.77
N ARG A 117 -3.10 12.36 7.77
CA ARG A 117 -4.52 12.75 7.72
C ARG A 117 -4.63 14.25 7.91
N ASN A 118 -5.21 14.95 6.93
CA ASN A 118 -5.29 16.42 6.89
C ASN A 118 -3.93 17.09 7.15
N GLY A 119 -2.85 16.46 6.67
CA GLY A 119 -1.47 16.93 6.86
C GLY A 119 -0.83 16.55 8.20
N LYS A 120 -1.58 16.05 9.19
CA LYS A 120 -1.03 15.53 10.45
C LYS A 120 -0.52 14.11 10.24
N HIS A 121 0.68 13.81 10.72
CA HIS A 121 1.21 12.45 10.74
C HIS A 121 0.44 11.59 11.75
N ILE A 122 -0.09 10.47 11.29
CA ILE A 122 -0.88 9.55 12.11
C ILE A 122 -0.27 8.15 12.26
N GLY A 123 0.53 7.68 11.31
CA GLY A 123 1.25 6.42 11.41
C GLY A 123 2.21 6.19 10.25
N ASP A 124 3.07 5.19 10.40
CA ASP A 124 4.04 4.74 9.42
C ASP A 124 3.70 3.29 9.02
N PHE A 125 3.82 2.98 7.73
CA PHE A 125 3.49 1.67 7.16
C PHE A 125 4.74 1.04 6.57
N SER A 126 4.99 -0.22 6.87
CA SER A 126 6.15 -0.97 6.37
C SER A 126 5.73 -2.33 5.80
N SER A 127 6.62 -2.92 5.00
CA SER A 127 6.48 -4.30 4.55
C SER A 127 7.80 -5.02 4.81
N VAL A 128 7.73 -6.21 5.40
CA VAL A 128 8.91 -6.95 5.86
C VAL A 128 9.20 -8.06 4.86
N GLY A 129 10.42 -8.11 4.32
CA GLY A 129 10.92 -9.34 3.70
C GLY A 129 10.18 -9.83 2.44
N GLY A 130 9.72 -8.92 1.58
CA GLY A 130 9.18 -9.28 0.25
C GLY A 130 7.82 -9.98 0.26
N ASP A 131 7.26 -10.29 1.44
CA ASP A 131 6.02 -11.04 1.62
C ASP A 131 4.75 -10.24 1.31
N ARG A 132 4.90 -8.96 0.97
CA ARG A 132 3.82 -8.00 0.67
C ARG A 132 2.84 -7.81 1.82
N ARG A 133 3.16 -8.31 3.02
CA ARG A 133 2.41 -8.05 4.25
C ARG A 133 2.73 -6.64 4.67
N VAL A 134 1.69 -5.90 5.01
CA VAL A 134 1.79 -4.52 5.49
C VAL A 134 1.65 -4.54 7.00
N ILE A 135 2.48 -3.76 7.69
CA ILE A 135 2.39 -3.53 9.13
C ILE A 135 2.22 -2.02 9.34
N ALA A 136 1.37 -1.62 10.27
CA ALA A 136 1.17 -0.24 10.66
C ALA A 136 1.79 0.02 12.04
N GLU A 137 2.51 1.13 12.15
CA GLU A 137 3.01 1.68 13.42
C GLU A 137 2.32 3.03 13.63
N TRP A 138 1.40 3.08 14.60
CA TRP A 138 0.61 4.28 14.87
C TRP A 138 1.37 5.26 15.77
N ARG A 139 1.10 6.56 15.59
CA ARG A 139 1.73 7.60 16.39
C ARG A 139 1.08 7.71 17.77
N ASP A 140 1.90 7.64 18.81
CA ASP A 140 1.49 7.91 20.18
C ASP A 140 0.71 9.23 20.32
N GLY A 141 -0.37 9.19 21.11
CA GLY A 141 -1.22 10.35 21.37
C GLY A 141 -2.03 10.83 20.16
N THR A 142 -2.10 10.06 19.08
CA THR A 142 -3.00 10.33 17.96
C THR A 142 -4.23 9.44 18.03
N VAL A 143 -5.41 10.04 17.90
CA VAL A 143 -6.66 9.30 17.70
C VAL A 143 -6.67 8.76 16.28
N VAL A 144 -6.41 7.45 16.16
CA VAL A 144 -6.51 6.68 14.91
C VAL A 144 -7.98 6.31 14.71
N GLU A 145 -8.55 6.75 13.59
CA GLU A 145 -9.91 6.40 13.21
C GLU A 145 -9.93 5.10 12.39
N PRO A 146 -11.00 4.29 12.44
CA PRO A 146 -11.13 3.09 11.61
C PRO A 146 -10.81 3.30 10.12
N ALA A 147 -11.24 4.44 9.57
CA ALA A 147 -10.97 4.81 8.18
C ALA A 147 -9.48 5.04 7.90
N ASP A 148 -8.70 5.45 8.89
CA ASP A 148 -7.26 5.66 8.76
C ASP A 148 -6.54 4.34 8.50
N ALA A 149 -6.87 3.31 9.28
CA ALA A 149 -6.36 1.96 9.09
C ALA A 149 -6.78 1.41 7.73
N ALA A 150 -8.09 1.40 7.45
CA ALA A 150 -8.62 0.91 6.18
C ALA A 150 -7.95 1.53 4.94
N ILE A 151 -7.82 2.87 4.91
CA ILE A 151 -7.19 3.58 3.79
C ILE A 151 -5.68 3.35 3.80
N GLY A 152 -5.03 3.40 4.95
CA GLY A 152 -3.59 3.20 5.09
C GLY A 152 -3.13 1.85 4.54
N TYR A 153 -3.78 0.77 5.00
CA TYR A 153 -3.53 -0.60 4.52
C TYR A 153 -3.82 -0.75 3.03
N ALA A 154 -4.91 -0.17 2.51
CA ALA A 154 -5.22 -0.23 1.09
C ALA A 154 -4.14 0.44 0.23
N LEU A 155 -3.66 1.62 0.64
CA LEU A 155 -2.62 2.34 -0.09
C LEU A 155 -1.26 1.65 -0.01
N ALA A 156 -0.86 1.22 1.18
CA ALA A 156 0.41 0.53 1.40
C ALA A 156 0.45 -0.81 0.66
N ALA A 157 -0.64 -1.58 0.67
CA ALA A 157 -0.70 -2.83 -0.07
C ALA A 157 -0.72 -2.61 -1.58
N ALA A 158 -1.56 -1.70 -2.09
CA ALA A 158 -1.72 -1.49 -3.52
C ALA A 158 -0.47 -0.94 -4.21
N PHE A 159 0.25 -0.03 -3.54
CA PHE A 159 1.34 0.73 -4.15
C PHE A 159 2.72 0.42 -3.55
N GLY A 160 2.77 -0.45 -2.54
CA GLY A 160 3.97 -0.77 -1.78
C GLY A 160 4.27 0.25 -0.68
N THR A 161 5.15 -0.17 0.22
CA THR A 161 5.77 0.66 1.24
C THR A 161 7.22 0.94 0.84
N GLY A 162 7.66 2.18 1.04
CA GLY A 162 8.98 2.62 0.59
C GLY A 162 8.99 3.11 -0.86
N GLY A 163 10.03 3.84 -1.24
CA GLY A 163 10.14 4.41 -2.59
C GLY A 163 11.34 3.92 -3.37
N GLN A 164 11.87 2.75 -3.04
CA GLN A 164 12.81 2.04 -3.88
C GLN A 164 12.10 0.78 -4.36
N PRO A 165 11.90 0.60 -5.67
CA PRO A 165 11.38 -0.66 -6.15
C PRO A 165 12.49 -1.70 -5.91
N MET A 166 12.13 -2.93 -5.53
CA MET A 166 13.10 -3.98 -5.16
C MET A 166 14.20 -4.22 -6.21
N TRP A 167 13.95 -3.91 -7.49
CA TRP A 167 14.97 -3.95 -8.56
C TRP A 167 16.21 -3.09 -8.30
N MET A 168 16.14 -2.02 -7.50
CA MET A 168 17.31 -1.18 -7.20
C MET A 168 18.24 -1.84 -6.17
N MET A 169 17.72 -2.73 -5.30
CA MET A 169 18.55 -3.59 -4.42
C MET A 169 19.21 -4.73 -5.21
N ALA A 170 18.57 -5.21 -6.28
CA ALA A 170 19.16 -6.24 -7.14
C ALA A 170 20.38 -5.74 -7.93
N ILE A 171 20.51 -4.42 -8.16
CA ILE A 171 21.67 -3.84 -8.84
C ILE A 171 22.92 -3.87 -7.96
N GLU A 172 22.80 -3.73 -6.63
CA GLU A 172 23.98 -3.81 -5.73
C GLU A 172 24.57 -5.22 -5.66
N THR A 173 23.80 -6.27 -5.94
CA THR A 173 24.31 -7.66 -5.95
C THR A 173 24.99 -8.05 -7.27
N VAL A 174 24.65 -7.39 -8.39
CA VAL A 174 25.28 -7.69 -9.69
C VAL A 174 26.65 -7.01 -9.83
N SER A 175 26.94 -5.96 -9.05
CA SER A 175 28.25 -5.32 -9.07
C SER A 175 29.35 -6.13 -8.37
N GLU A 176 29.01 -7.14 -7.57
CA GLU A 176 29.98 -7.99 -6.86
C GLU A 176 30.32 -9.29 -7.64
N PHE A 177 29.64 -9.51 -8.78
CA PHE A 177 29.82 -10.68 -9.66
C PHE A 177 30.36 -10.34 -11.07
N LEU A 178 30.82 -9.10 -11.29
CA LEU A 178 31.69 -8.77 -12.41
C LEU A 178 33.15 -8.84 -11.92
N PRO A 179 34.01 -9.67 -12.55
CA PRO A 179 35.43 -9.76 -12.20
C PRO A 179 36.20 -8.46 -12.50
#